data_AF-A0A090FU73-F1
#
_entry.id   AF-A0A090FU73-F1
#
_cell.length_a   1.000
_cell.length_b   1.000
_cell.length_c   1.000
_cell.angle_alpha   90.00
_cell.angle_beta   90.00
_cell.angle_gamma   90.00
#
_symmetry.space_group_name_H-M   'P 1'
#
loop_
_entity.id
_entity.type
_entity.pdbx_description
1 polymer ?
#
loop_
_entity_poly.entity_id
_entity_poly.type
_entity_poly.pdbx_seq_one_letter_code
_entity_poly.pdbx_strand_id
1 'polypeptide(L)' 'MKWVVAGWLLFIVSALFFIAAAWRAGDLLALADAVLFLVACFSFLVPIAAGKPH' A
#
# COMPACT_ATOMS: atom_id res chain seq x y z
N MET A 1 11.60 9.44 10.81
CA MET A 1 11.38 9.80 9.39
C MET A 1 11.98 8.76 8.42
N LYS A 2 13.31 8.58 8.32
CA LYS A 2 13.93 7.68 7.31
C LYS A 2 13.38 6.25 7.27
N TRP A 3 13.20 5.62 8.43
CA TRP A 3 12.69 4.24 8.55
C TRP A 3 11.18 4.14 8.27
N VAL A 4 10.44 5.21 8.57
CA VAL A 4 9.00 5.28 8.32
C VAL A 4 8.76 5.29 6.81
N VAL A 5 9.44 6.18 6.08
CA VAL A 5 9.35 6.25 4.61
C VAL A 5 9.82 4.95 3.93
N ALA A 6 10.85 4.30 4.48
CA ALA A 6 11.28 2.99 3.98
C ALA A 6 10.22 1.90 4.18
N GLY A 7 9.59 1.84 5.36
CA GLY A 7 8.46 0.93 5.63
C GLY A 7 7.27 1.19 4.72
N TRP A 8 6.94 2.46 4.48
CA TRP A 8 5.93 2.89 3.52
C TRP A 8 6.21 2.38 2.10
N LEU A 9 7.45 2.51 1.63
CA LEU A 9 7.85 2.04 0.32
C LEU A 9 7.70 0.52 0.21
N LEU A 10 8.10 -0.21 1.25
CA LEU A 10 7.93 -1.67 1.33
C LEU A 10 6.45 -2.05 1.27
N PHE A 11 5.57 -1.34 1.97
CA PHE A 11 4.13 -1.58 1.91
C PHE A 11 3.53 -1.41 0.51
N ILE A 12 3.91 -0.35 -0.19
CA ILE A 12 3.46 -0.11 -1.58
C ILE A 12 3.96 -1.23 -2.50
N VAL A 13 5.24 -1.60 -2.39
CA VAL A 13 5.83 -2.69 -3.20
C VAL A 13 5.12 -4.01 -2.92
N SER A 14 4.86 -4.35 -1.65
CA SER A 14 4.12 -5.55 -1.28
C SER A 14 2.69 -5.54 -1.82
N ALA A 15 1.99 -4.41 -1.77
CA ALA A 15 0.64 -4.28 -2.31
C ALA A 15 0.61 -4.55 -3.82
N LEU A 16 1.59 -4.04 -4.58
CA LEU A 16 1.72 -4.32 -6.02
C LEU A 16 1.93 -5.82 -6.30
N PHE A 17 2.76 -6.49 -5.50
CA PHE A 17 2.95 -7.93 -5.60
C PHE A 17 1.67 -8.72 -5.27
N PHE A 18 0.91 -8.29 -4.26
CA PHE A 18 -0.38 -8.89 -3.93
C PHE A 18 -1.41 -8.73 -5.05
N ILE A 19 -1.49 -7.55 -5.67
CA ILE A 19 -2.35 -7.32 -6.83
C ILE A 19 -1.93 -8.25 -7.98
N ALA A 20 -0.64 -8.33 -8.30
CA ALA A 20 -0.13 -9.20 -9.36
C ALA A 20 -0.40 -10.70 -9.07
N ALA A 21 -0.24 -11.12 -7.81
CA ALA A 21 -0.51 -12.49 -7.38
C ALA A 21 -2.01 -12.83 -7.45
N ALA A 22 -2.87 -11.94 -6.96
CA ALA A 22 -4.32 -12.10 -7.00
C ALA A 22 -4.85 -12.12 -8.44
N TRP A 23 -4.32 -11.25 -9.31
CA TRP A 23 -4.64 -11.25 -10.74
C TRP A 23 -4.25 -12.57 -11.40
N ARG A 24 -3.06 -13.09 -11.09
CA ARG A 24 -2.59 -14.39 -11.60
C ARG A 24 -3.41 -15.56 -11.06
N ALA A 25 -3.90 -15.48 -9.83
CA ALA A 25 -4.75 -16.49 -9.21
C ALA A 25 -6.20 -16.44 -9.72
N GLY A 26 -6.62 -15.34 -10.36
CA GLY A 26 -8.02 -15.10 -10.74
C GLY A 26 -8.93 -14.80 -9.55
N ASP A 27 -8.36 -14.49 -8.39
CA ASP A 27 -9.10 -14.21 -7.16
C ASP A 27 -9.47 -12.72 -7.09
N LEU A 28 -10.70 -12.43 -7.52
CA LEU A 28 -11.26 -11.08 -7.53
C LEU A 28 -11.41 -10.48 -6.12
N LEU A 29 -11.59 -11.32 -5.09
CA LEU A 29 -11.69 -10.85 -3.70
C LEU A 29 -10.32 -10.43 -3.19
N ALA A 30 -9.29 -11.25 -3.42
CA ALA A 30 -7.92 -10.89 -3.08
C ALA A 30 -7.42 -9.66 -3.86
N LEU A 31 -7.87 -9.50 -5.11
CA LEU A 31 -7.55 -8.34 -5.93
C LEU A 31 -8.17 -7.06 -5.33
N ALA A 32 -9.45 -7.13 -4.93
CA ALA A 32 -10.15 -6.02 -4.31
C ALA A 32 -9.51 -5.61 -2.97
N ASP A 33 -9.15 -6.59 -2.14
CA ASP A 33 -8.42 -6.37 -0.89
C ASP A 33 -7.07 -5.67 -1.12
N ALA A 34 -6.28 -6.18 -2.07
CA ALA A 34 -4.96 -5.62 -2.36
C ALA A 34 -5.03 -4.17 -2.88
N VAL A 35 -6.08 -3.84 -3.66
CA VAL A 35 -6.34 -2.47 -4.11
C VAL A 35 -6.76 -1.57 -2.93
N LEU A 36 -7.65 -2.02 -2.06
CA LEU A 36 -8.05 -1.28 -0.86
C LEU A 36 -6.85 -1.03 0.07
N PHE A 37 -6.00 -2.04 0.23
CA PHE A 37 -4.77 -1.94 1.00
C PHE A 37 -3.81 -0.89 0.42
N LEU A 38 -3.66 -0.84 -0.91
CA LEU A 38 -2.86 0.17 -1.58
C LEU A 38 -3.42 1.59 -1.34
N VAL A 39 -4.74 1.76 -1.40
CA VAL A 39 -5.41 3.05 -1.12
C VAL A 39 -5.23 3.48 0.33
N ALA A 40 -5.37 2.55 1.27
CA ALA A 40 -5.09 2.81 2.68
C ALA A 40 -3.63 3.24 2.86
N CYS A 41 -2.70 2.58 2.15
CA CYS A 41 -1.30 2.96 2.20
C CYS A 41 -1.08 4.42 1.76
N PHE A 42 -1.66 4.85 0.64
CA PHE A 42 -1.55 6.25 0.24
C PHE A 42 -2.21 7.22 1.24
N SER A 43 -3.36 6.86 1.80
CA SER A 43 -4.09 7.72 2.76
C SER A 43 -3.28 8.02 4.02
N PHE A 44 -2.48 7.05 4.49
CA PHE A 44 -1.60 7.23 5.63
C PHE A 44 -0.23 7.86 5.24
N LEU A 45 0.23 7.68 4.00
CA LEU A 45 1.45 8.31 3.49
C LEU A 45 1.30 9.83 3.33
N VAL A 46 0.18 10.29 2.76
CA VAL A 46 -0.09 11.71 2.46
C VAL A 46 0.12 12.64 3.67
N PRO A 47 -0.46 12.39 4.87
CA PRO A 47 -0.25 13.27 6.02
C PRO A 47 1.19 13.27 6.53
N ILE A 48 1.89 12.14 6.45
CA ILE A 48 3.31 12.02 6.83
C ILE A 48 4.21 12.80 5.87
N ALA A 49 3.94 12.71 4.56
CA ALA A 49 4.68 13.43 3.53
C ALA A 49 4.38 14.94 3.53
N ALA A 50 3.16 15.34 3.88
CA ALA A 50 2.75 16.74 4.02
C ALA A 50 3.31 17.43 5.27
N GLY A 51 4.04 16.71 6.14
CA GLY A 51 4.70 17.30 7.29
C GLY A 51 3.75 17.93 8.31
N LYS A 52 2.45 17.56 8.31
CA LYS A 52 1.51 17.92 9.37
C LYS A 52 1.54 16.82 10.43
N PRO A 53 2.37 16.95 11.49
CA PRO A 53 2.18 16.12 12.67
C PRO A 53 0.78 16.40 13.21
N HIS A 54 -0.01 15.34 13.36
CA HIS A 54 -1.10 15.31 14.33
C HIS A 54 -0.49 15.10 15.70
#